data_AF-A0A653AAH8-F1
#
_entry.id   AF-A0A653AAH8-F1
#
_cell.length_a   1.000
_cell.length_b   1.000
_cell.length_c   1.000
_cell.angle_alpha   90.00
_cell.angle_beta   90.00
_cell.angle_gamma   90.00
#
_symmetry.space_group_name_H-M   'P 1'
#
loop_
_entity.id
_entity.type
_entity.pdbx_description
1 polymer ?
#
loop_
_entity_poly.entity_id
_entity_poly.type
_entity_poly.pdbx_seq_one_letter_code
_entity_poly.pdbx_strand_id
1 'polypeptide(L)'
;MSRIREYLKGWDSARYVKLVFAVILGIIYIFAGDIYYMFFAIFLLMQAVFNFGCGCAGGNCTTSVDKKDKKVSYEIKKLDSNNK
;
A
#
# COMPACT_ATOMS: atom_id res chain seq x y z
N MET A 1 3.87 -30.57 2.28
CA MET A 1 3.18 -29.39 2.88
C MET A 1 4.12 -28.36 3.53
N SER A 2 5.45 -28.58 3.65
CA SER A 2 6.35 -27.63 4.34
C SER A 2 6.51 -26.27 3.63
N ARG A 3 6.66 -26.27 2.31
CA ARG A 3 6.94 -25.07 1.50
C ARG A 3 5.81 -24.03 1.56
N ILE A 4 4.54 -24.46 1.53
CA ILE A 4 3.36 -23.56 1.56
C ILE A 4 3.34 -22.74 2.86
N ARG A 5 3.75 -23.37 3.98
CA ARG A 5 3.77 -22.74 5.30
C ARG A 5 4.80 -21.61 5.39
N GLU A 6 5.91 -21.72 4.66
CA GLU A 6 6.93 -20.67 4.56
C GLU A 6 6.41 -19.48 3.74
N TYR A 7 5.70 -19.74 2.63
CA TYR A 7 5.09 -18.69 1.82
C TYR A 7 3.99 -17.91 2.57
N LEU A 8 3.17 -18.61 3.35
CA LEU A 8 2.12 -17.98 4.16
C LEU A 8 2.66 -17.28 5.42
N LYS A 9 3.86 -17.64 5.90
CA LYS A 9 4.50 -16.98 7.05
C LYS A 9 4.90 -15.53 6.75
N GLY A 10 5.17 -15.20 5.49
CA GLY A 10 5.53 -13.85 5.04
C GLY A 10 4.35 -13.00 4.59
N TRP A 11 3.11 -13.43 4.85
CA TRP A 11 1.93 -12.63 4.52
C TRP A 11 1.65 -11.58 5.60
N ASP A 12 1.51 -10.34 5.15
CA ASP A 12 1.13 -9.20 6.00
C ASP A 12 -0.40 -9.05 6.05
N SER A 13 -0.92 -8.51 7.15
CA SER A 13 -2.35 -8.19 7.33
C SER A 13 -2.93 -7.40 6.16
N ALA A 14 -2.16 -6.48 5.57
CA ALA A 14 -2.58 -5.70 4.42
C ALA A 14 -2.84 -6.57 3.17
N ARG A 15 -2.10 -7.67 2.96
CA ARG A 15 -2.34 -8.61 1.85
C ARG A 15 -3.68 -9.32 2.03
N TYR A 16 -3.98 -9.74 3.25
CA TYR A 16 -5.27 -10.39 3.56
C TYR A 16 -6.44 -9.45 3.30
N VAL A 17 -6.33 -8.19 3.71
CA VAL A 17 -7.37 -7.18 3.45
C VAL A 17 -7.61 -7.02 1.94
N LYS A 18 -6.54 -6.83 1.14
CA LYS A 18 -6.65 -6.72 -0.32
C LYS A 18 -7.28 -7.97 -0.95
N LEU A 19 -6.90 -9.16 -0.48
CA LEU A 19 -7.46 -10.42 -0.97
C LEU A 19 -8.95 -10.53 -0.66
N VAL A 20 -9.36 -10.20 0.57
CA VAL A 20 -10.78 -10.22 0.96
C VAL A 20 -11.59 -9.26 0.09
N PHE A 21 -11.11 -8.03 -0.11
CA PHE A 21 -11.78 -7.07 -1.01
C PHE A 21 -11.83 -7.55 -2.46
N ALA A 22 -10.75 -8.15 -2.97
CA ALA A 22 -10.74 -8.72 -4.32
C ALA A 22 -11.82 -9.81 -4.48
N VAL A 23 -11.97 -10.69 -3.49
CA VAL A 23 -13.01 -11.73 -3.49
C VAL A 23 -14.41 -11.12 -3.43
N ILE A 24 -14.65 -10.15 -2.54
CA ILE A 24 -15.96 -9.49 -2.42
C ILE A 24 -16.33 -8.80 -3.74
N LEU A 25 -15.42 -8.05 -4.35
CA LEU A 25 -15.67 -7.39 -5.63
C LEU A 25 -15.89 -8.40 -6.77
N GLY A 26 -15.18 -9.53 -6.76
CA GLY A 26 -15.41 -10.62 -7.70
C GLY A 26 -16.82 -11.22 -7.56
N ILE A 27 -17.29 -11.40 -6.33
CA ILE A 27 -18.66 -11.86 -6.06
C ILE A 27 -19.67 -10.81 -6.55
N ILE A 28 -19.46 -9.53 -6.23
CA ILE A 28 -20.32 -8.43 -6.69
C ILE A 28 -20.38 -8.41 -8.22
N TYR A 29 -19.26 -8.60 -8.91
CA TYR A 29 -19.22 -8.68 -10.37
C TYR A 29 -20.11 -9.81 -10.92
N ILE A 30 -20.12 -10.99 -10.29
CA ILE A 30 -20.99 -12.10 -10.73
C ILE A 30 -22.47 -11.71 -10.68
N PHE A 31 -22.89 -10.93 -9.69
CA PHE A 31 -24.30 -10.53 -9.52
C PHE A 31 -24.67 -9.25 -10.27
N ALA A 32 -23.79 -8.25 -10.28
CA ALA A 32 -24.05 -6.94 -10.89
C ALA A 32 -23.67 -6.88 -12.38
N GLY A 33 -22.72 -7.71 -12.83
CA GLY A 33 -22.24 -7.74 -14.22
C GLY A 33 -21.39 -6.54 -14.63
N ASP A 34 -21.18 -5.56 -13.75
CA ASP A 34 -20.46 -4.32 -14.04
C ASP A 34 -18.93 -4.53 -14.14
N ILE A 35 -18.36 -4.16 -15.29
CA ILE A 35 -16.94 -4.36 -15.61
C ILE A 35 -15.98 -3.67 -14.62
N TYR A 36 -16.41 -2.57 -13.99
CA TYR A 36 -15.62 -1.87 -12.99
C TYR A 36 -15.29 -2.76 -11.79
N TYR A 37 -16.25 -3.56 -11.31
CA TYR A 37 -16.01 -4.48 -10.20
C TYR A 37 -15.01 -5.57 -10.57
N MET A 38 -15.09 -6.08 -11.80
CA MET A 38 -14.12 -7.06 -12.32
C MET A 38 -12.72 -6.46 -12.37
N PHE A 39 -12.58 -5.24 -12.91
CA PHE A 39 -11.29 -4.56 -12.99
C PHE A 39 -10.66 -4.36 -11.62
N PHE A 40 -11.42 -3.83 -10.65
CA PHE A 40 -10.91 -3.62 -9.29
C PHE A 40 -10.62 -4.93 -8.56
N ALA A 41 -11.43 -5.98 -8.77
CA ALA A 41 -11.15 -7.30 -8.22
C ALA A 41 -9.81 -7.85 -8.71
N ILE A 42 -9.57 -7.81 -10.03
CA ILE A 42 -8.31 -8.27 -10.63
C ILE A 42 -7.13 -7.42 -10.13
N PHE A 43 -7.28 -6.11 -10.10
CA PHE A 43 -6.24 -5.19 -9.64
C PHE A 43 -5.83 -5.48 -8.19
N LEU A 44 -6.79 -5.61 -7.27
CA LEU A 44 -6.53 -5.90 -5.87
C LEU A 44 -5.96 -7.31 -5.67
N LEU A 45 -6.41 -8.29 -6.45
CA LEU A 45 -5.88 -9.64 -6.43
C LEU A 45 -4.40 -9.65 -6.85
N MET A 46 -4.05 -8.91 -7.91
CA MET A 46 -2.68 -8.76 -8.36
C MET A 46 -1.81 -8.10 -7.28
N GLN A 47 -2.31 -7.04 -6.64
CA GLN A 47 -1.61 -6.41 -5.50
C GLN A 47 -1.41 -7.36 -4.30
N ALA A 48 -2.38 -8.25 -4.03
CA ALA A 48 -2.28 -9.21 -2.93
C ALA A 48 -1.27 -10.32 -3.22
N VAL A 49 -1.27 -10.86 -4.45
CA VAL A 49 -0.38 -11.95 -4.88
C VAL A 49 1.07 -11.51 -4.94
N PHE A 50 1.34 -10.40 -5.61
CA PHE A 50 2.70 -9.92 -5.82
C PHE A 50 3.17 -8.96 -4.72
N ASN A 51 2.30 -8.61 -3.78
CA ASN A 51 2.60 -7.68 -2.70
C ASN A 51 3.12 -6.31 -3.14
N PHE A 52 2.80 -5.87 -4.35
CA PHE A 52 3.08 -4.50 -4.77
C PHE A 52 1.85 -3.63 -4.51
N GLY A 53 2.09 -2.36 -4.17
CA GLY A 53 1.03 -1.39 -3.92
C GLY A 53 1.56 -0.13 -3.24
N CYS A 54 0.80 0.95 -3.38
CA CYS A 54 1.10 2.24 -2.75
C CYS A 54 0.77 2.16 -1.26
N GLY A 55 1.71 1.62 -0.48
CA GLY A 55 1.51 1.31 0.93
C GLY A 55 2.55 0.31 1.41
N CYS A 56 3.81 0.77 1.44
CA CYS A 56 4.91 0.19 2.21
C CYS A 56 4.95 -1.35 2.15
N ALA A 57 5.39 -1.89 1.01
CA ALA A 57 5.68 -3.32 0.86
C ALA A 57 6.88 -3.68 1.75
N GLY A 58 6.65 -3.87 3.04
CA GLY A 58 7.66 -4.18 4.05
C GLY A 58 7.82 -3.10 5.11
N GLY A 59 6.78 -2.86 5.91
CA GLY A 59 6.88 -2.08 7.15
C GLY A 59 7.08 -0.58 6.94
N ASN A 60 6.17 0.21 7.50
CA ASN A 60 6.38 1.62 7.81
C ASN A 60 6.95 2.50 6.69
N CYS A 61 6.08 3.25 6.03
CA CYS A 61 6.41 4.57 5.51
C CYS A 61 6.63 5.59 6.66
N THR A 62 7.06 5.10 7.83
CA THR A 62 7.66 5.90 8.89
C THR A 62 9.16 5.77 8.66
N THR A 63 9.83 6.88 8.34
CA THR A 63 11.26 6.92 8.58
C THR A 63 11.43 6.66 10.09
N SER A 64 12.30 5.74 10.49
CA SER A 64 12.70 5.65 11.89
C SER A 64 13.53 6.89 12.17
N VAL A 65 12.87 7.99 12.54
CA VAL A 65 13.55 9.16 13.08
C VAL A 65 14.09 8.71 14.43
N ASP A 66 15.39 8.44 14.52
CA ASP A 66 16.04 8.29 15.82
C ASP A 66 15.71 9.56 16.63
N LYS A 67 15.43 9.46 17.93
CA LYS A 67 15.13 10.66 18.74
C LYS A 67 16.28 11.69 18.73
N LYS A 68 17.45 11.32 18.22
CA LYS A 68 18.62 12.18 18.00
C LYS A 68 18.69 12.83 16.62
N ASP A 69 17.83 12.46 15.68
CA ASP A 69 17.78 13.08 14.36
C ASP A 69 17.21 14.49 14.50
N LYS A 70 18.11 15.48 14.41
CA LYS A 70 17.76 16.89 14.57
C LYS A 70 16.74 17.26 13.50
N LYS A 71 15.56 17.72 13.92
CA LYS A 71 14.61 18.40 13.02
C LYS A 71 15.39 19.41 12.20
N VAL A 72 15.50 19.19 10.89
CA VAL A 72 16.10 20.16 9.98
C VAL A 72 15.13 21.35 9.98
N SER A 73 15.44 22.34 10.81
CA SER A 73 14.75 23.63 10.84
C SER A 73 15.06 24.32 9.53
N TYR A 74 14.13 24.31 8.59
CA TYR A 74 14.20 25.18 7.43
C TYR A 74 14.03 26.61 7.95
N GLU A 75 15.13 27.35 8.06
CA GLU A 75 15.03 28.81 8.11
C GLU A 75 14.50 29.25 6.75
N ILE A 76 13.21 29.55 6.70
CA ILE A 76 12.62 30.28 5.57
C ILE A 76 13.28 31.66 5.61
N LYS A 77 14.48 31.78 5.02
CA LYS A 77 15.04 33.09 4.66
C LYS A 77 13.98 33.71 3.77
N LYS A 78 13.27 34.70 4.31
CA LYS A 78 12.42 35.60 3.56
C LYS A 78 13.24 36.03 2.36
N LEU A 79 12.83 35.58 1.17
CA LEU A 79 13.32 36.16 -0.06
C LEU A 79 12.88 37.61 0.01
N ASP A 80 13.85 38.48 0.28
CA ASP A 80 13.70 39.92 0.22
C ASP A 80 13.22 40.26 -1.19
N SER A 81 11.92 40.53 -1.31
CA SER A 81 11.29 41.01 -2.53
C SER A 81 11.66 42.48 -2.72
N ASN A 82 12.95 42.77 -2.89
CA ASN A 82 13.39 44.12 -3.24
C ASN A 82 14.67 44.14 -4.08
N ASN A 83 14.64 43.44 -5.22
CA ASN A 83 15.51 43.78 -6.36
C ASN A 83 14.99 43.13 -7.65
N LYS A 84 14.09 43.82 -8.36
CA LYS A 84 14.31 44.30 -9.74
C LYS A 84 13.08 45.03 -10.26
#